data_AF-A0A7C7SH16-F1
#
_entry.id   AF-A0A7C7SH16-F1
#
_cell.length_a   1.000
_cell.length_b   1.000
_cell.length_c   1.000
_cell.angle_alpha   90.00
_cell.angle_beta   90.00
_cell.angle_gamma   90.00
#
_symmetry.space_group_name_H-M   'P 1'
#
loop_
_entity.id
_entity.type
_entity.pdbx_description
1 polymer ?
#
loop_
_entity_poly.entity_id
_entity_poly.type
_entity_poly.pdbx_seq_one_letter_code
_entity_poly.pdbx_strand_id
1 'polypeptide(L)'
;MNADGDTAMHGAAYGSFPTVVDLLAAHGADIRVWNTRNKQDRTPLFIAEGHRFGLPRPSRATIEVITMLMDGAGVSTEGERPEIVDQYARPVEPPTPAAKPKP
;
A
#
# COMPACT_ATOMS: atom_id res chain seq x y z
N MET A 1 -0.58 14.75 4.49
CA MET A 1 -1.24 13.43 4.62
C MET A 1 -2.74 13.68 4.55
N ASN A 2 -3.50 12.86 3.85
CA ASN A 2 -4.97 12.99 3.80
C ASN A 2 -5.62 12.25 5.00
N ALA A 3 -6.95 12.18 5.01
CA ALA A 3 -7.71 11.48 6.05
C ALA A 3 -7.43 9.97 6.12
N ASP A 4 -6.94 9.35 5.04
CA ASP A 4 -6.63 7.91 4.96
C ASP A 4 -5.18 7.59 5.33
N GLY A 5 -4.40 8.60 5.67
CA GLY A 5 -2.99 8.43 5.94
C GLY A 5 -2.11 8.44 4.67
N ASP A 6 -2.67 8.74 3.51
CA ASP A 6 -1.91 8.80 2.27
C ASP A 6 -1.10 10.10 2.17
N THR A 7 0.15 9.96 1.74
CA THR A 7 1.00 11.08 1.33
C THR A 7 0.88 11.35 -0.17
N ALA A 8 1.48 12.43 -0.67
CA ALA A 8 1.51 12.69 -2.11
C ALA A 8 2.13 11.52 -2.90
N MET A 9 3.12 10.84 -2.32
CA MET A 9 3.77 9.68 -2.92
C MET A 9 2.82 8.47 -3.01
N HIS A 10 1.92 8.28 -2.04
CA HIS A 10 0.88 7.26 -2.12
C HIS A 10 -0.04 7.52 -3.32
N GLY A 11 -0.46 8.79 -3.51
CA GLY A 11 -1.25 9.19 -4.67
C GLY A 11 -0.55 8.91 -6.00
N ALA A 12 0.73 9.25 -6.11
CA ALA A 12 1.54 8.96 -7.30
C ALA A 12 1.65 7.45 -7.57
N ALA A 13 1.80 6.63 -6.52
CA ALA A 13 1.81 5.18 -6.63
C ALA A 13 0.46 4.61 -7.09
N TYR A 14 -0.67 5.09 -6.54
CA TYR A 14 -2.01 4.66 -6.98
C TYR A 14 -2.26 4.98 -8.46
N GLY A 15 -1.76 6.13 -8.91
CA GLY A 15 -1.85 6.56 -10.30
C GLY A 15 -0.89 5.85 -11.25
N SER A 16 0.12 5.13 -10.73
CA SER A 16 1.22 4.57 -11.53
C SER A 16 1.97 5.65 -12.32
N PHE A 17 2.29 6.76 -11.66
CA PHE A 17 2.91 7.94 -12.26
C PHE A 17 4.39 8.08 -11.85
N PRO A 18 5.33 7.38 -12.53
CA PRO A 18 6.75 7.41 -12.18
C PRO A 18 7.34 8.83 -12.24
N THR A 19 6.95 9.63 -13.24
CA THR A 19 7.42 11.02 -13.38
C THR A 19 6.97 11.92 -12.22
N VAL A 20 5.82 11.64 -11.61
CA VAL A 20 5.35 12.38 -10.43
C VAL A 20 6.10 11.94 -9.19
N VAL A 21 6.48 10.65 -9.07
CA VAL A 21 7.35 10.17 -7.99
C VAL A 21 8.71 10.88 -8.03
N ASP A 22 9.35 10.93 -9.20
CA ASP A 22 10.61 11.65 -9.39
C ASP A 22 10.48 13.13 -9.04
N LEU A 23 9.42 13.78 -9.52
CA LEU A 23 9.15 15.19 -9.23
C LEU A 23 9.03 15.43 -7.71
N LEU A 24 8.24 14.61 -7.01
CA LEU A 24 8.06 14.74 -5.57
C LEU A 24 9.40 14.57 -4.82
N ALA A 25 10.19 13.57 -5.18
CA ALA A 25 11.50 13.33 -4.58
C ALA A 25 12.47 14.50 -4.85
N ALA A 26 12.53 14.98 -6.09
CA ALA A 26 13.37 16.11 -6.49
C ALA A 26 13.00 17.42 -5.76
N HIS A 27 11.73 17.60 -5.41
CA HIS A 27 11.24 18.75 -4.66
C HIS A 27 11.32 18.59 -3.12
N GLY A 28 12.09 17.62 -2.63
CA GLY A 28 12.40 17.47 -1.21
C GLY A 28 11.37 16.70 -0.42
N ALA A 29 10.62 15.79 -1.04
CA ALA A 29 9.77 14.86 -0.31
C ALA A 29 10.63 13.98 0.63
N ASP A 30 10.50 14.19 1.94
CA ASP A 30 11.25 13.44 2.96
C ASP A 30 10.80 11.97 2.98
N ILE A 31 11.74 11.06 2.72
CA ILE A 31 11.50 9.61 2.72
C ILE A 31 10.96 9.08 4.03
N ARG A 32 11.32 9.68 5.17
CA ARG A 32 10.80 9.28 6.48
C ARG A 32 9.32 9.63 6.64
N VAL A 33 8.81 10.55 5.81
CA VAL A 33 7.41 10.94 5.79
C VAL A 33 6.65 10.15 4.75
N TRP A 34 7.14 10.06 3.52
CA TRP A 34 6.37 9.41 2.46
C TRP A 34 6.44 7.89 2.47
N ASN A 35 7.51 7.29 3.00
CA ASN A 35 7.64 5.84 3.18
C ASN A 35 6.97 5.34 4.48
N THR A 36 5.88 5.98 4.89
CA THR A 36 5.07 5.57 6.03
C THR A 36 3.92 4.68 5.57
N ARG A 37 3.39 3.86 6.47
CA ARG A 37 2.18 3.08 6.21
C ARG A 37 0.93 3.96 6.35
N ASN A 38 0.03 3.88 5.38
CA ASN A 38 -1.30 4.49 5.47
C ASN A 38 -2.23 3.66 6.38
N LYS A 39 -3.51 4.05 6.51
CA LYS A 39 -4.51 3.31 7.33
C LYS A 39 -4.81 1.88 6.86
N GLN A 40 -4.36 1.50 5.68
CA GLN A 40 -4.49 0.14 5.12
C GLN A 40 -3.16 -0.62 5.22
N ASP A 41 -2.23 -0.13 6.03
CA ASP A 41 -0.88 -0.66 6.22
C ASP A 41 -0.03 -0.68 4.93
N ARG A 42 -0.33 0.23 3.98
CA ARG A 42 0.37 0.31 2.69
C ARG A 42 1.39 1.42 2.66
N THR A 43 2.56 1.15 2.08
CA THR A 43 3.53 2.17 1.66
C THR A 43 3.33 2.49 0.17
N PRO A 44 3.93 3.57 -0.35
CA PRO A 44 3.90 3.85 -1.78
C PRO A 44 4.46 2.71 -2.64
N LEU A 45 5.52 2.03 -2.16
CA LEU A 45 6.09 0.87 -2.85
C LEU A 45 5.07 -0.27 -2.96
N PHE A 46 4.40 -0.64 -1.86
CA PHE A 46 3.43 -1.74 -1.88
C PHE A 46 2.23 -1.42 -2.79
N ILE A 47 1.79 -0.16 -2.83
CA ILE A 47 0.75 0.28 -3.77
C ILE A 47 1.22 0.11 -5.22
N ALA A 48 2.45 0.52 -5.54
CA ALA A 48 3.03 0.40 -6.88
C ALA A 48 3.23 -1.07 -7.31
N GLU A 49 3.50 -1.97 -6.36
CA GLU A 49 3.53 -3.43 -6.54
C GLU A 49 2.14 -4.05 -6.74
N GLY A 50 1.07 -3.27 -6.52
CA GLY A 50 -0.30 -3.69 -6.74
C GLY A 50 -0.99 -4.25 -5.50
N HIS A 51 -0.43 -4.07 -4.30
CA HIS A 51 -1.13 -4.32 -3.02
C HIS A 51 -2.19 -3.25 -2.79
N ARG A 52 -3.15 -3.14 -3.69
CA ARG A 52 -4.25 -2.17 -3.65
C ARG A 52 -5.57 -2.88 -3.89
N PHE A 53 -6.67 -2.20 -3.63
CA PHE A 53 -8.00 -2.79 -3.79
C PHE A 53 -8.25 -3.25 -5.24
N GLY A 54 -8.88 -4.42 -5.36
CA GLY A 54 -9.22 -5.02 -6.65
C GLY A 54 -8.10 -5.85 -7.25
N LEU A 55 -8.03 -5.88 -8.58
CA LEU A 55 -7.02 -6.66 -9.29
C LEU A 55 -5.62 -6.05 -9.07
N PRO A 56 -4.60 -6.87 -8.77
CA PRO A 56 -3.22 -6.43 -8.75
C PRO A 56 -2.85 -5.79 -10.10
N ARG A 57 -2.34 -4.57 -10.06
CA ARG A 57 -1.91 -3.82 -11.24
C ARG A 57 -0.54 -3.21 -10.92
N PRO A 58 0.52 -4.04 -10.87
CA PRO A 58 1.86 -3.55 -10.64
C PRO A 58 2.29 -2.62 -11.78
N SER A 59 2.92 -1.51 -11.44
CA SER A 59 3.56 -0.62 -12.42
C SER A 59 5.06 -0.74 -12.32
N ARG A 60 5.66 -1.51 -13.22
CA ARG A 60 7.12 -1.74 -13.24
C ARG A 60 7.91 -0.43 -13.19
N ALA A 61 7.54 0.55 -14.00
CA ALA A 61 8.22 1.84 -14.02
C ALA A 61 8.11 2.59 -12.67
N THR A 62 6.95 2.54 -12.02
CA THR A 62 6.76 3.21 -10.72
C THR A 62 7.50 2.48 -9.60
N ILE A 63 7.51 1.14 -9.62
CA ILE A 63 8.26 0.31 -8.68
C ILE A 63 9.75 0.61 -8.82
N GLU A 64 10.29 0.61 -10.04
CA GLU A 64 11.71 0.90 -10.30
C GLU A 64 12.12 2.25 -9.72
N VAL A 65 11.36 3.31 -9.98
CA VAL A 65 11.66 4.66 -9.46
C VAL A 65 11.61 4.71 -7.93
N ILE A 66 10.55 4.16 -7.31
CA ILE A 66 10.44 4.15 -5.84
C ILE A 66 11.59 3.36 -5.22
N THR A 67 11.90 2.18 -5.75
CA THR A 67 13.01 1.33 -5.28
C THR A 67 14.35 2.04 -5.42
N MET A 68 14.62 2.71 -6.54
CA MET A 68 15.85 3.50 -6.73
C MET A 68 15.98 4.62 -5.70
N LEU A 69 14.88 5.32 -5.40
CA LEU A 69 14.87 6.37 -4.38
C LEU A 69 15.10 5.81 -2.97
N MET A 70 14.54 4.64 -2.66
CA MET A 70 14.74 3.97 -1.38
C MET A 70 16.19 3.48 -1.21
N ASP A 71 16.76 2.84 -2.24
CA ASP A 71 18.14 2.39 -2.27
C ASP A 71 19.13 3.56 -2.13
N GLY A 72 18.91 4.64 -2.89
CA GLY A 72 19.72 5.86 -2.80
C GLY A 72 19.66 6.57 -1.43
N ALA A 73 18.59 6.33 -0.67
CA ALA A 73 18.43 6.83 0.69
C ALA A 73 18.86 5.81 1.77
N GLY A 74 19.33 4.62 1.39
CA GLY A 74 19.71 3.54 2.31
C GLY A 74 18.52 2.96 3.10
N VAL A 75 17.31 3.07 2.57
CA VAL A 75 16.08 2.58 3.20
C VAL A 75 15.71 1.24 2.60
N SER A 76 15.45 0.26 3.47
CA SER A 76 15.06 -1.08 3.04
C SER A 76 13.69 -1.09 2.35
N THR A 77 13.59 -1.84 1.25
CA THR A 77 12.33 -2.18 0.57
C THR A 77 11.62 -3.39 1.19
N GLU A 78 12.24 -4.01 2.20
CA GLU A 78 11.65 -5.13 2.92
C GLU A 78 10.46 -4.71 3.76
N GLY A 79 9.53 -5.64 3.95
CA GLY A 79 8.39 -5.44 4.82
C GLY A 79 7.25 -6.39 4.48
N GLU A 80 6.36 -6.58 5.45
CA GLU A 80 5.15 -7.35 5.24
C GLU A 80 4.24 -6.59 4.27
N ARG A 81 4.01 -7.24 3.12
CA ARG A 81 3.10 -6.78 2.07
C ARG A 81 1.67 -7.07 2.50
N PRO A 82 0.81 -6.06 2.60
CA PRO A 82 -0.54 -6.26 3.10
C PRO A 82 -1.33 -7.15 2.14
N GLU A 83 -2.17 -8.00 2.73
CA GLU A 83 -3.09 -8.83 1.97
C GLU A 83 -4.10 -7.96 1.20
N ILE A 84 -4.37 -8.37 -0.03
CA ILE A 84 -5.38 -7.70 -0.85
C ILE A 84 -6.73 -8.24 -0.41
N VAL A 85 -7.38 -7.52 0.49
CA VAL A 85 -8.74 -7.86 0.95
C VAL A 85 -9.75 -7.33 -0.07
N ASP A 86 -10.57 -8.24 -0.60
CA ASP A 86 -11.76 -7.85 -1.34
C ASP A 86 -12.78 -7.24 -0.37
N GLN A 87 -13.22 -6.01 -0.63
CA GLN A 87 -14.23 -5.32 0.17
C GLN A 87 -15.59 -6.05 0.21
N TYR A 88 -15.84 -6.97 -0.72
CA TYR A 88 -17.03 -7.83 -0.75
C TYR A 88 -16.79 -9.22 -0.16
N ALA A 89 -15.57 -9.52 0.33
CA ALA A 89 -15.32 -10.75 1.08
C ALA A 89 -16.19 -10.73 2.33
N ARG A 90 -17.22 -11.58 2.35
CA ARG A 90 -18.06 -11.75 3.54
C ARG A 90 -17.18 -12.35 4.65
N PRO A 91 -17.23 -11.81 5.88
CA PRO A 91 -16.65 -12.50 7.02
C PRO A 91 -17.20 -13.93 7.03
N VAL A 92 -16.32 -14.93 7.09
CA VAL A 92 -16.76 -16.31 7.29
C VAL A 92 -17.35 -16.33 8.69
N GLU A 93 -18.67 -16.42 8.81
CA GLU A 93 -19.31 -16.56 10.12
C GLU A 93 -18.72 -17.82 10.79
N PRO A 94 -18.20 -17.73 12.03
CA PRO A 94 -17.79 -18.92 12.75
C PRO A 94 -19.01 -19.85 12.87
N PRO A 95 -18.84 -21.19 12.72
CA PRO A 95 -19.97 -22.12 12.77
C PRO A 95 -20.71 -21.94 14.10
N THR A 96 -22.01 -21.65 14.02
CA THR A 96 -22.85 -21.46 15.19
C THR A 96 -22.77 -22.71 16.08
N PRO A 97 -22.51 -22.58 17.41
CA PRO A 97 -22.55 -23.72 18.30
C PRO A 97 -23.94 -24.35 18.24
N ALA A 98 -24.01 -25.65 17.95
CA ALA A 98 -25.27 -26.39 17.89
C ALA A 98 -26.06 -26.17 19.18
N ALA A 99 -27.28 -25.65 19.04
CA ALA A 99 -28.18 -25.42 20.16
C ALA A 99 -28.42 -26.73 20.91
N LYS A 100 -28.12 -26.75 22.22
CA LYS A 100 -28.41 -27.91 23.06
C LYS A 100 -29.92 -28.18 23.07
N PRO A 101 -30.36 -29.45 23.01
CA PRO A 101 -31.79 -29.77 23.04
C PRO A 101 -32.40 -29.28 24.35
N LYS A 102 -33.55 -28.61 24.24
CA LYS A 102 -34.35 -28.10 25.37
C LYS A 102 -34.98 -29.30 26.10
N PRO A 103 -35.06 -29.29 27.45
CA PRO A 103 -35.54 -30.43 28.24
C PRO A 103 -37.01 -30.79 27.98
#